data_AF-A0A7S1IB51-F1
#
_entry.id   AF-A0A7S1IB51-F1
#
_cell.length_a   1.000
_cell.length_b   1.000
_cell.length_c   1.000
_cell.angle_alpha   90.00
_cell.angle_beta   90.00
_cell.angle_gamma   90.00
#
_symmetry.space_group_name_H-M   'P 1'
#
loop_
_entity.id
_entity.type
_entity.pdbx_description
1 polymer ?
#
loop_
_entity_poly.entity_id
_entity_poly.type
_entity_poly.pdbx_seq_one_letter_code
_entity_poly.pdbx_strand_id
1 'polypeptide(L)'
;FFLFFLVAFVIMGKEFYANSLSRQCIHRETREPPLNARYCKNATATSFMGDPHFCVEPYICQTMDEQPNFGITSFDNFFTSSLTIMQVTSGYNWGSYMTMLTQAENVLGVGIYYCCLIV
;
A
#
# COMPACT_ATOMS: atom_id res chain seq x y z
N PHE A 1 -15.44 19.00 13.90
CA PHE A 1 -14.06 19.42 13.59
C PHE A 1 -13.20 18.22 13.23
N PHE A 2 -12.99 17.25 14.14
CA PHE A 2 -12.21 16.03 13.87
C PHE A 2 -12.66 15.22 12.64
N LEU A 3 -13.96 14.98 12.48
CA LEU A 3 -14.51 14.25 11.33
C LEU A 3 -14.21 14.93 9.98
N PHE A 4 -14.10 16.27 9.95
CA PHE A 4 -13.78 16.99 8.71
C PHE A 4 -12.34 16.70 8.25
N PHE A 5 -11.38 16.68 9.18
CA PHE A 5 -9.99 16.30 8.88
C PHE A 5 -9.90 14.85 8.44
N LEU A 6 -10.60 13.93 9.12
CA LEU A 6 -10.62 12.52 8.71
C LEU A 6 -11.11 12.35 7.27
N VAL A 7 -12.21 13.01 6.90
CA VAL A 7 -12.73 12.95 5.53
C VAL A 7 -11.73 13.54 4.54
N ALA A 8 -11.07 14.65 4.87
CA ALA A 8 -10.03 15.23 4.02
C ALA A 8 -8.85 14.26 3.81
N PHE A 9 -8.36 13.61 4.87
CA PHE A 9 -7.32 12.59 4.75
C PHE A 9 -7.76 11.37 3.97
N VAL A 10 -9.01 10.92 4.13
CA VAL A 10 -9.56 9.82 3.32
C VAL A 10 -9.56 10.16 1.83
N ILE A 11 -9.97 11.38 1.47
CA ILE A 11 -9.98 11.81 0.07
C ILE A 11 -8.53 11.92 -0.46
N MET A 12 -7.62 12.56 0.29
CA MET A 12 -6.22 12.67 -0.12
C MET A 12 -5.55 11.30 -0.27
N GLY A 13 -5.70 10.42 0.72
CA GLY A 13 -5.12 9.08 0.71
C GLY A 13 -5.61 8.24 -0.46
N LYS A 14 -6.91 8.30 -0.78
CA LYS A 14 -7.47 7.65 -1.97
C LYS A 14 -6.84 8.19 -3.26
N GLU A 15 -6.77 9.50 -3.45
CA GLU A 15 -6.22 10.08 -4.69
C GLU A 15 -4.72 9.81 -4.87
N PHE A 16 -3.94 9.77 -3.79
CA PHE A 16 -2.50 9.50 -3.87
C PHE A 16 -2.14 8.02 -3.95
N TYR A 17 -2.95 7.13 -3.35
CA TYR A 17 -2.56 5.74 -3.11
C TYR A 17 -3.53 4.70 -3.69
N ALA A 18 -4.45 5.13 -4.57
CA ALA A 18 -5.38 4.24 -5.24
C ALA A 18 -4.63 3.12 -6.00
N ASN A 19 -5.08 1.87 -5.81
CA ASN A 19 -4.54 0.65 -6.42
C ASN A 19 -3.06 0.33 -6.08
N SER A 20 -2.38 1.12 -5.25
CA SER A 20 -0.98 0.86 -4.89
C SER A 20 -0.84 -0.44 -4.09
N LEU A 21 -1.84 -0.79 -3.27
CA LEU A 21 -1.87 -2.02 -2.45
C LEU A 21 -2.43 -3.25 -3.18
N SER A 22 -2.87 -3.13 -4.43
CA SER A 22 -3.33 -4.27 -5.25
C SER A 22 -2.19 -4.91 -6.05
N ARG A 23 -1.05 -4.23 -6.18
CA ARG A 23 0.13 -4.72 -6.93
C ARG A 23 1.08 -5.49 -6.02
N GLN A 24 1.33 -6.75 -6.35
CA GLN A 24 2.21 -7.62 -5.57
C GLN A 24 3.24 -8.33 -6.46
N CYS A 25 4.36 -8.69 -5.86
CA CYS A 25 5.35 -9.55 -6.51
C CYS A 25 4.87 -10.99 -6.53
N ILE A 26 4.82 -11.60 -7.71
CA ILE A 26 4.39 -12.98 -7.91
C ILE A 26 5.40 -13.76 -8.75
N HIS A 27 5.52 -15.05 -8.52
CA HIS A 27 6.43 -15.87 -9.29
C HIS A 27 5.94 -16.02 -10.74
N ARG A 28 6.83 -15.83 -11.73
CA ARG A 28 6.46 -15.83 -13.15
C ARG A 28 5.80 -17.13 -13.62
N GLU A 29 6.22 -18.28 -13.07
CA GLU A 29 5.78 -19.60 -13.53
C GLU A 29 4.67 -20.20 -12.67
N THR A 30 4.77 -20.08 -11.34
CA THR A 30 3.82 -20.70 -10.41
C THR A 30 2.66 -19.76 -10.08
N ARG A 31 2.79 -18.46 -10.37
CA ARG A 31 1.85 -17.39 -9.97
C ARG A 31 1.62 -17.31 -8.46
N GLU A 32 2.50 -17.91 -7.68
CA GLU A 32 2.44 -17.87 -6.24
C GLU A 32 3.18 -16.64 -5.70
N PRO A 33 2.62 -15.95 -4.68
CA PRO A 33 3.35 -14.91 -3.98
C PRO A 33 4.50 -15.53 -3.18
N PRO A 34 5.62 -14.80 -2.98
CA PRO A 34 6.70 -15.23 -2.10
C PRO A 34 6.21 -15.33 -0.64
N LEU A 35 6.91 -16.12 0.18
CA LEU A 35 6.63 -16.30 1.62
C LEU A 35 6.45 -14.97 2.37
N ASN A 36 7.16 -13.93 1.91
CA ASN A 36 6.97 -12.55 2.34
C ASN A 36 6.35 -11.75 1.19
N ALA A 37 5.02 -11.66 1.14
CA ALA A 37 4.32 -10.84 0.16
C ALA A 37 4.84 -9.41 0.20
N ARG A 38 5.33 -8.92 -0.94
CA ARG A 38 5.84 -7.56 -1.11
C ARG A 38 4.99 -6.82 -2.13
N TYR A 39 4.73 -5.55 -1.86
CA TYR A 39 4.06 -4.65 -2.79
C TYR A 39 5.07 -4.02 -3.75
N CYS A 40 4.60 -3.64 -4.93
CA CYS A 40 5.47 -3.12 -5.98
C CYS A 40 4.85 -1.91 -6.69
N LYS A 41 5.71 -0.95 -7.07
CA LYS A 41 5.26 0.31 -7.68
C LYS A 41 5.01 0.20 -9.18
N ASN A 42 5.90 -0.48 -9.92
CA ASN A 42 5.90 -0.51 -11.38
C ASN A 42 6.13 -1.92 -11.94
N ALA A 43 5.38 -2.27 -13.00
CA ALA A 43 5.40 -3.58 -13.64
C ALA A 43 6.53 -3.75 -14.69
N THR A 44 7.13 -2.66 -15.17
CA THR A 44 7.92 -2.65 -16.40
C THR A 44 9.40 -2.31 -16.26
N ALA A 45 9.87 -1.99 -15.06
CA ALA A 45 11.27 -1.58 -14.86
C ALA A 45 12.07 -2.69 -14.19
N THR A 46 12.93 -3.35 -14.95
CA THR A 46 14.03 -4.17 -14.41
C THR A 46 15.01 -3.24 -13.72
N SER A 47 15.19 -3.37 -12.42
CA SER A 47 16.23 -2.61 -11.71
C SER A 47 17.04 -3.51 -10.78
N PHE A 48 18.24 -3.00 -10.52
CA PHE A 48 19.36 -3.62 -9.81
C PHE A 48 18.98 -4.06 -8.39
N MET A 49 19.66 -5.09 -7.88
CA MET A 49 19.53 -5.58 -6.50
C MET A 49 19.53 -4.42 -5.48
N GLY A 50 18.46 -4.31 -4.68
CA GLY A 50 18.44 -3.48 -3.47
C GLY A 50 17.32 -2.44 -3.35
N ASP A 51 16.52 -2.22 -4.40
CA ASP A 51 15.45 -1.23 -4.35
C ASP A 51 14.13 -1.87 -3.82
N PRO A 52 13.55 -1.36 -2.71
CA PRO A 52 12.38 -1.95 -2.07
C PRO A 52 11.11 -1.92 -2.93
N HIS A 53 11.10 -1.12 -4.00
CA HIS A 53 9.96 -0.98 -4.91
C HIS A 53 9.90 -2.03 -6.03
N PHE A 54 10.90 -2.93 -6.08
CA PHE A 54 11.12 -3.85 -7.20
C PHE A 54 11.05 -5.31 -6.76
N CYS A 55 10.49 -6.13 -7.65
CA CYS A 55 10.51 -7.58 -7.51
C CYS A 55 11.84 -8.11 -8.04
N VAL A 56 12.50 -8.98 -7.28
CA VAL A 56 13.74 -9.66 -7.71
C VAL A 56 13.36 -10.84 -8.62
N GLU A 57 14.12 -11.11 -9.68
CA GLU A 57 13.91 -12.32 -10.49
C GLU A 57 13.92 -13.58 -9.61
N PRO A 58 13.02 -14.55 -9.84
CA PRO A 58 12.07 -14.71 -10.95
C PRO A 58 10.67 -14.09 -10.74
N TYR A 59 10.51 -13.14 -9.82
CA TYR A 59 9.22 -12.54 -9.50
C TYR A 59 8.90 -11.34 -10.41
N ILE A 60 7.64 -11.24 -10.85
CA ILE A 60 7.10 -10.12 -11.62
C ILE A 60 6.07 -9.36 -10.79
N CYS A 61 5.97 -8.05 -11.00
CA CYS A 61 4.96 -7.22 -10.36
C CYS A 61 3.64 -7.35 -11.14
N GLN A 62 2.63 -7.99 -10.56
CA GLN A 62 1.30 -8.14 -11.15
C GLN A 62 0.23 -7.63 -10.19
N THR A 63 -0.85 -7.08 -10.74
CA THR A 63 -2.06 -6.78 -9.99
C THR A 63 -2.72 -8.08 -9.58
N MET A 64 -2.84 -8.33 -8.29
CA MET A 64 -3.59 -9.47 -7.75
C MET A 64 -5.02 -9.05 -7.45
N ASP A 65 -5.95 -9.95 -7.75
CA ASP A 65 -7.37 -9.80 -7.39
C ASP A 65 -7.57 -9.91 -5.86
N GLU A 66 -6.68 -10.62 -5.17
CA GLU A 66 -6.69 -10.74 -3.71
C GLU A 66 -5.86 -9.61 -3.06
N GLN A 67 -6.58 -8.64 -2.48
CA GLN A 67 -6.03 -7.51 -1.74
C GLN A 67 -5.75 -7.87 -0.26
N PRO A 68 -4.84 -7.15 0.43
CA PRO A 68 -4.56 -7.37 1.85
C PRO A 68 -5.84 -7.35 2.71
N ASN A 69 -5.91 -8.26 3.68
CA ASN A 69 -7.06 -8.43 4.58
C ASN A 69 -8.40 -8.56 3.83
N PHE A 70 -8.45 -9.35 2.75
CA PHE A 70 -9.65 -9.55 1.92
C PHE A 70 -10.17 -8.25 1.25
N GLY A 71 -9.29 -7.28 0.99
CA GLY A 71 -9.68 -5.99 0.40
C GLY A 71 -10.35 -5.02 1.36
N ILE A 72 -10.33 -5.30 2.67
CA ILE A 72 -10.83 -4.38 3.69
C ILE A 72 -9.86 -3.22 3.90
N THR A 73 -8.55 -3.46 3.75
CA THR A 73 -7.49 -2.48 4.01
C THR A 73 -6.84 -2.05 2.71
N SER A 74 -7.54 -1.22 1.94
CA SER A 74 -7.10 -0.67 0.65
C SER A 74 -7.52 0.79 0.50
N PHE A 75 -6.88 1.50 -0.43
CA PHE A 75 -7.20 2.89 -0.78
C PHE A 75 -8.03 3.02 -2.06
N ASP A 76 -8.64 1.91 -2.51
CA ASP A 76 -9.27 1.84 -3.85
C ASP A 76 -10.66 2.48 -3.86
N ASN A 77 -11.37 2.38 -2.74
CA ASN A 77 -12.72 2.93 -2.58
C ASN A 77 -12.75 3.88 -1.38
N PHE A 78 -13.73 4.79 -1.39
CA PHE A 78 -13.93 5.72 -0.27
C PHE A 78 -14.15 4.99 1.06
N PHE A 79 -14.92 3.90 1.04
CA PHE A 79 -15.25 3.13 2.25
C PHE A 79 -14.07 2.32 2.79
N THR A 80 -13.29 1.65 1.94
CA THR A 80 -12.10 0.90 2.39
C THR A 80 -10.99 1.85 2.85
N SER A 81 -10.85 2.99 2.18
CA SER A 81 -9.97 4.08 2.62
C SER A 81 -10.37 4.62 3.98
N SER A 82 -11.67 4.85 4.22
CA SER A 82 -12.15 5.34 5.52
C SER A 82 -11.93 4.32 6.64
N LEU A 83 -12.16 3.02 6.39
CA LEU A 83 -11.83 1.97 7.36
C LEU A 83 -10.34 1.93 7.70
N THR A 84 -9.48 2.02 6.68
CA THR A 84 -8.02 2.02 6.87
C THR A 84 -7.58 3.22 7.71
N ILE A 85 -8.11 4.42 7.43
CA ILE A 85 -7.80 5.61 8.20
C ILE A 85 -8.32 5.51 9.63
N MET A 86 -9.53 4.99 9.85
CA MET A 86 -10.05 4.76 11.20
C MET A 86 -9.18 3.77 11.99
N GLN A 87 -8.67 2.71 11.35
CA GLN A 87 -7.74 1.77 11.98
C GLN A 87 -6.42 2.43 12.38
N VAL A 88 -5.84 3.21 11.47
CA VAL A 88 -4.58 3.93 11.70
C VAL A 88 -4.71 4.98 12.80
N THR A 89 -5.77 5.80 12.78
CA THR A 89 -5.99 6.83 13.81
C THR A 89 -6.32 6.26 15.19
N SER A 90 -6.82 5.03 15.23
CA SER A 90 -7.01 4.28 16.48
C SER A 90 -5.69 3.70 17.02
N GLY A 91 -4.57 3.90 16.32
CA GLY A 91 -3.26 3.33 16.65
C GLY A 91 -3.14 1.84 16.32
N TYR A 92 -4.12 1.25 15.65
CA TYR A 92 -4.12 -0.18 15.35
C TYR A 92 -3.28 -0.48 14.11
N ASN A 93 -2.19 -1.22 14.31
CA ASN A 93 -1.35 -1.77 13.24
C ASN A 93 -0.84 -0.75 12.20
N TRP A 94 -0.77 0.54 12.57
CA TRP A 94 -0.43 1.64 11.66
C TRP A 94 0.98 1.50 11.06
N GLY A 95 1.95 1.00 11.85
CA GLY A 95 3.33 0.78 11.39
C GLY A 95 3.40 -0.25 10.26
N SER A 96 2.62 -1.34 10.37
CA SER A 96 2.55 -2.34 9.30
C SER A 96 1.94 -1.74 8.03
N TYR A 97 0.84 -0.99 8.13
CA TYR A 97 0.23 -0.35 6.96
C TYR A 97 1.15 0.69 6.31
N MET A 98 1.86 1.48 7.11
CA MET A 98 2.87 2.38 6.61
C MET A 98 3.95 1.60 5.84
N THR A 99 4.49 0.52 6.41
CA THR A 99 5.53 -0.27 5.73
C THR A 99 5.05 -0.88 4.42
N MET A 100 3.80 -1.38 4.36
CA MET A 100 3.19 -1.89 3.14
C MET A 100 3.10 -0.79 2.07
N LEU A 101 2.65 0.40 2.47
CA LEU A 101 2.50 1.52 1.55
C LEU A 101 3.85 2.08 1.08
N THR A 102 4.88 2.06 1.93
CA THR A 102 6.25 2.45 1.54
C THR A 102 6.93 1.45 0.60
N GLN A 103 6.44 0.20 0.50
CA GLN A 103 6.91 -0.73 -0.53
C GLN A 103 6.25 -0.41 -1.88
N ALA A 104 4.97 -0.04 -1.85
CA ALA A 104 4.22 0.33 -3.04
C ALA A 104 4.56 1.73 -3.59
N GLU A 105 4.91 2.68 -2.73
CA GLU A 105 5.05 4.11 -3.06
C GLU A 105 6.24 4.79 -2.36
N ASN A 106 6.57 6.00 -2.79
CA ASN A 106 7.74 6.73 -2.30
C ASN A 106 7.71 6.94 -0.77
N VAL A 107 8.79 6.55 -0.08
CA VAL A 107 8.89 6.58 1.38
C VAL A 107 8.62 7.96 1.99
N LEU A 108 9.09 9.04 1.35
CA LEU A 108 8.95 10.40 1.86
C LEU A 108 7.49 10.87 1.82
N GLY A 109 6.77 10.59 0.73
CA GLY A 109 5.37 10.99 0.59
C GLY A 109 4.48 10.27 1.60
N VAL A 110 4.68 8.95 1.73
CA VAL A 110 3.98 8.12 2.73
C VAL A 110 4.31 8.56 4.15
N GLY A 111 5.58 8.82 4.46
CA GLY A 111 6.02 9.26 5.79
C GLY A 111 5.36 10.58 6.20
N ILE A 112 5.37 11.58 5.33
CA ILE A 112 4.73 12.88 5.60
C ILE A 112 3.22 12.69 5.83
N TYR A 113 2.55 11.88 5.00
CA TYR A 113 1.12 11.62 5.13
C TYR A 113 0.76 11.01 6.50
N TYR A 114 1.47 9.96 6.92
CA TYR A 114 1.21 9.31 8.21
C TYR A 114 1.61 10.19 9.41
N CYS A 115 2.70 10.97 9.31
CA CYS A 115 3.07 11.94 10.34
C CYS A 115 1.98 12.99 10.54
N CYS A 116 1.42 13.56 9.46
CA CYS A 116 0.33 14.54 9.55
C CYS A 116 -1.02 13.95 9.98
N LEU A 117 -1.22 12.64 9.79
CA LEU A 117 -2.45 11.96 10.18
C LEU A 117 -2.48 11.60 11.68
N ILE A 118 -1.32 11.22 12.23
CA ILE A 118 -1.18 10.74 13.61
C ILE A 118 -0.89 11.88 14.60
N VAL A 119 -0.10 12.88 14.20
CA VAL A 119 0.26 14.06 15.01
C VAL A 119 -0.79 15.14 14.86
#